data_AF-A0A523T1W1-F1
#
_entry.id   AF-A0A523T1W1-F1
#
_cell.length_a   1.000
_cell.length_b   1.000
_cell.length_c   1.000
_cell.angle_alpha   90.00
_cell.angle_beta   90.00
_cell.angle_gamma   90.00
#
_symmetry.space_group_name_H-M   'P 1'
#
loop_
_entity.id
_entity.type
_entity.pdbx_description
1 polymer ?
#
loop_
_entity_poly.entity_id
_entity_poly.type
_entity_poly.pdbx_seq_one_letter_code
_entity_poly.pdbx_strand_id
1 'polypeptide(L)'
;MPGRIRVDFHLRHQDGTDVFVEVSARKIGRTKLGQILNMYAAISNIEPPLRKFELIVIGPDVTPSVKKELEKLQVKLLTYEEIGITGQKLREVQEQERRRRLEIQQLSPEEARLVVRWESEKKAMVRASDVQEALDCTVDYAYFLLHDLERKRWLER
;
A
#
# COMPACT_ATOMS: atom_id res chain seq x y z
N MET A 1 -8.88 5.03 19.88
CA MET A 1 -9.72 3.98 19.26
C MET A 1 -8.98 2.66 19.32
N PRO A 2 -9.60 1.58 19.83
CA PRO A 2 -9.06 0.23 19.68
C PRO A 2 -9.03 -0.11 18.19
N GLY A 3 -7.87 -0.53 17.69
CA GLY A 3 -7.65 -0.88 16.28
C GLY A 3 -7.61 0.35 15.36
N ARG A 4 -6.44 0.72 14.85
CA ARG A 4 -6.30 1.71 13.77
C ARG A 4 -6.85 1.12 12.47
N ILE A 5 -8.17 1.12 12.31
CA ILE A 5 -8.79 0.78 11.04
C ILE A 5 -8.75 2.05 10.18
N ARG A 6 -8.08 1.95 9.04
CA ARG A 6 -8.06 2.98 8.02
C ARG A 6 -8.99 2.53 6.90
N VAL A 7 -9.87 3.44 6.50
CA VAL A 7 -10.63 3.33 5.27
C VAL A 7 -10.03 4.33 4.28
N ASP A 8 -10.16 4.05 2.99
CA ASP A 8 -9.68 4.98 1.96
C ASP A 8 -10.52 6.25 1.92
N PHE A 9 -11.84 6.11 2.04
CA PHE A 9 -12.76 7.24 2.06
C PHE A 9 -13.85 7.06 3.13
N HIS A 10 -14.22 8.18 3.75
CA HIS A 10 -15.41 8.30 4.58
C HIS A 10 -16.19 9.52 4.11
N LEU A 11 -17.45 9.28 3.77
CA LEU A 11 -18.38 10.28 3.26
C LEU A 11 -19.63 10.27 4.14
N ARG A 12 -20.31 11.41 4.24
CA ARG A 12 -21.62 11.49 4.88
C ARG A 12 -22.66 11.93 3.87
N HIS A 13 -23.68 11.11 3.70
CA HIS A 13 -24.80 11.43 2.83
C HIS A 13 -25.74 12.46 3.51
N GLN A 14 -26.55 13.18 2.72
CA GLN A 14 -27.42 14.24 3.22
C GLN A 14 -28.49 13.75 4.19
N ASP A 15 -28.86 12.46 4.12
CA ASP A 15 -29.79 11.81 5.05
C ASP A 15 -29.13 11.40 6.39
N GLY A 16 -27.84 11.67 6.57
CA GLY A 16 -27.07 11.33 7.76
C GLY A 16 -26.48 9.92 7.77
N THR A 17 -26.53 9.19 6.65
CA THR A 17 -25.84 7.89 6.52
C THR A 17 -24.34 8.09 6.34
N ASP A 18 -23.52 7.44 7.17
CA ASP A 18 -22.07 7.41 7.01
C ASP A 18 -21.65 6.29 6.03
N VAL A 19 -20.95 6.65 4.96
CA VAL A 19 -20.51 5.74 3.90
C VAL A 19 -19.00 5.57 3.98
N PHE A 20 -18.57 4.34 4.23
CA PHE A 20 -17.17 3.95 4.29
C PHE A 20 -16.80 3.23 3.01
N VAL A 21 -15.71 3.62 2.36
CA VAL A 21 -15.25 3.01 1.11
C VAL A 21 -13.82 2.49 1.28
N GLU A 22 -13.63 1.24 0.90
CA GLU A 22 -12.34 0.55 0.85
C GLU A 22 -12.08 0.07 -0.57
N VAL A 23 -10.92 0.42 -1.13
CA VAL A 23 -10.52 0.08 -2.50
C VAL A 23 -9.36 -0.92 -2.46
N SER A 24 -9.57 -2.09 -3.08
CA SER A 24 -8.59 -3.15 -3.14
C SER A 24 -7.99 -3.27 -4.53
N ALA A 25 -6.68 -3.03 -4.67
CA ALA A 25 -5.95 -3.28 -5.91
C ALA A 25 -5.94 -4.77 -6.35
N ARG A 26 -6.29 -5.68 -5.44
CA ARG A 26 -6.30 -7.13 -5.65
C ARG A 26 -7.71 -7.71 -5.52
N LYS A 27 -7.94 -8.88 -6.12
CA LYS A 27 -9.19 -9.65 -6.00
C LYS A 27 -9.62 -9.78 -4.53
N ILE A 28 -10.91 -9.56 -4.28
CA ILE A 28 -11.54 -9.69 -2.96
C ILE A 28 -11.76 -11.19 -2.69
N GLY A 29 -10.73 -11.82 -2.13
CA GLY A 29 -10.70 -13.23 -1.73
C GLY A 29 -10.67 -13.43 -0.21
N ARG A 30 -10.41 -14.67 0.24
CA ARG A 30 -10.41 -15.03 1.67
C ARG A 30 -9.52 -14.15 2.55
N THR A 31 -8.35 -13.75 2.06
CA THR A 31 -7.44 -12.89 2.83
C THR A 31 -8.05 -11.51 3.08
N LYS A 32 -8.81 -10.97 2.11
CA LYS A 32 -9.48 -9.66 2.24
C LYS A 32 -10.75 -9.76 3.08
N LEU A 33 -11.45 -10.90 3.03
CA LEU A 33 -12.66 -11.14 3.83
C LEU A 33 -12.43 -10.86 5.33
N GLY A 34 -11.37 -11.41 5.93
CA GLY A 34 -11.07 -11.14 7.34
C GLY A 34 -10.86 -9.65 7.65
N GLN A 35 -10.24 -8.91 6.73
CA GLN A 35 -10.07 -7.46 6.86
C GLN A 35 -11.41 -6.72 6.78
N ILE A 36 -12.29 -7.12 5.86
CA ILE A 36 -13.64 -6.54 5.70
C ILE A 36 -14.46 -6.77 6.97
N LEU A 37 -14.43 -7.98 7.53
CA LEU A 37 -15.14 -8.32 8.76
C LEU A 37 -14.64 -7.49 9.95
N ASN A 38 -13.32 -7.38 10.10
CA ASN A 38 -12.72 -6.55 11.16
C ASN A 38 -13.09 -5.07 11.00
N MET A 39 -13.08 -4.57 9.77
CA MET A 39 -13.48 -3.19 9.45
C MET A 39 -14.94 -2.94 9.77
N TYR A 40 -15.84 -3.83 9.32
CA TYR A 40 -17.26 -3.76 9.62
C TYR A 40 -17.51 -3.76 11.13
N ALA A 41 -16.84 -4.65 11.88
CA ALA A 41 -16.96 -4.74 13.32
C ALA A 41 -16.47 -3.45 14.01
N ALA A 42 -15.36 -2.85 13.59
CA ALA A 42 -14.90 -1.61 14.19
C ALA A 42 -15.85 -0.44 13.89
N ILE A 43 -16.34 -0.32 12.66
CA ILE A 43 -17.30 0.73 12.28
C ILE A 43 -18.58 0.61 13.10
N SER A 44 -19.10 -0.62 13.26
CA SER A 44 -20.31 -0.90 14.05
C SER A 44 -20.17 -0.52 15.53
N ASN A 45 -18.94 -0.45 16.04
CA ASN A 45 -18.63 -0.17 17.45
C ASN A 45 -18.03 1.24 17.65
N ILE A 46 -18.15 2.15 16.69
CA ILE A 46 -17.72 3.55 16.87
C ILE A 46 -18.55 4.22 17.98
N GLU A 47 -17.88 4.97 18.84
CA GLU A 47 -18.51 5.83 19.83
C GLU A 47 -18.30 7.31 19.49
N PRO A 48 -19.36 8.15 19.49
CA PRO A 48 -20.77 7.78 19.69
C PRO A 48 -21.31 6.90 18.54
N PRO A 49 -22.35 6.07 18.79
CA PRO A 49 -22.90 5.17 17.79
C PRO A 49 -23.35 5.91 16.52
N LEU A 50 -23.00 5.36 15.36
CA LEU A 50 -23.51 5.86 14.09
C LEU A 50 -25.00 5.58 13.99
N ARG A 51 -25.79 6.54 13.50
CA ARG A 51 -27.23 6.34 13.26
C ARG A 51 -27.49 5.25 12.22
N LYS A 52 -26.73 5.31 11.12
CA LYS A 52 -26.75 4.35 10.02
C LYS A 52 -25.43 4.44 9.27
N PHE A 53 -24.92 3.31 8.79
CA PHE A 53 -23.74 3.31 7.94
C PHE A 53 -23.83 2.26 6.83
N GLU A 54 -23.04 2.47 5.79
CA GLU A 54 -22.80 1.51 4.71
C GLU A 54 -21.30 1.30 4.52
N LEU A 55 -20.88 0.05 4.32
CA LEU A 55 -19.52 -0.29 3.94
C LEU A 55 -19.50 -0.72 2.47
N ILE A 56 -18.78 0.01 1.64
CA ILE A 56 -18.56 -0.30 0.23
C ILE A 56 -17.13 -0.79 0.05
N VAL A 57 -16.96 -1.98 -0.54
CA VAL A 57 -15.64 -2.52 -0.88
C VAL A 57 -15.54 -2.69 -2.39
N ILE A 58 -14.55 -2.04 -2.99
CA ILE A 58 -14.35 -1.98 -4.43
C ILE A 58 -13.10 -2.79 -4.78
N GLY A 59 -13.15 -3.64 -5.80
CA GLY A 59 -11.98 -4.38 -6.26
C GLY A 59 -12.06 -4.81 -7.73
N PRO A 60 -11.03 -5.48 -8.26
CA PRO A 60 -11.05 -5.96 -9.64
C PRO A 60 -12.01 -7.13 -9.85
N ASP A 61 -12.21 -7.96 -8.84
CA ASP A 61 -13.05 -9.15 -8.87
C ASP A 61 -13.35 -9.60 -7.43
N VAL A 62 -14.40 -10.40 -7.24
CA VAL A 62 -14.85 -10.93 -5.95
C VAL A 62 -15.05 -12.44 -6.05
N THR A 63 -14.44 -13.19 -5.13
CA THR A 63 -14.67 -14.64 -5.07
C THR A 63 -16.12 -14.95 -4.67
N PRO A 64 -16.85 -15.86 -5.37
CA PRO A 64 -18.25 -16.15 -5.07
C PRO A 64 -18.54 -16.58 -3.62
N SER A 65 -17.62 -17.33 -3.00
CA SER A 65 -17.75 -17.70 -1.58
C SER A 65 -17.72 -16.49 -0.65
N VAL A 66 -16.81 -15.55 -0.89
CA VAL A 66 -16.70 -14.30 -0.12
C VAL A 66 -17.95 -13.44 -0.30
N LYS A 67 -18.48 -13.36 -1.52
CA LYS A 67 -19.73 -12.66 -1.80
C LYS A 67 -20.88 -13.21 -0.95
N LYS A 68 -21.08 -14.54 -0.94
CA LYS A 68 -22.11 -15.20 -0.11
C LYS A 68 -21.93 -14.97 1.39
N GLU A 69 -20.69 -14.92 1.88
CA GLU A 69 -20.42 -14.66 3.30
C GLU A 69 -20.76 -13.22 3.69
N LEU A 70 -20.44 -12.25 2.80
CA LEU A 70 -20.69 -10.83 3.03
C LEU A 70 -22.14 -10.39 2.74
N GLU A 71 -22.90 -11.14 1.95
CA GLU A 71 -24.34 -10.90 1.70
C GLU A 71 -25.18 -10.87 2.99
N LYS A 72 -24.71 -11.49 4.08
CA LYS A 72 -25.36 -11.47 5.40
C LYS A 72 -25.15 -10.15 6.15
N LEU A 73 -24.27 -9.29 5.67
CA LEU A 73 -23.90 -8.02 6.27
C LEU A 73 -24.32 -6.86 5.36
N GLN A 74 -24.42 -5.65 5.92
CA GLN A 74 -24.65 -4.43 5.13
C GLN A 74 -23.34 -3.97 4.45
N VAL A 75 -22.77 -4.86 3.63
CA VAL A 75 -21.54 -4.63 2.87
C VAL A 75 -21.86 -4.70 1.39
N LYS A 76 -21.63 -3.59 0.68
CA LYS A 76 -21.78 -3.52 -0.77
C LYS A 76 -20.45 -3.85 -1.43
N LEU A 77 -20.46 -4.86 -2.30
CA LEU A 77 -19.29 -5.24 -3.09
C LEU A 77 -19.46 -4.71 -4.50
N LEU A 78 -18.47 -3.97 -4.98
CA LEU A 78 -18.44 -3.43 -6.33
C LEU A 78 -17.13 -3.82 -7.01
N THR A 79 -17.22 -4.08 -8.30
CA THR A 79 -16.07 -4.25 -9.18
C THR A 79 -15.68 -2.91 -9.80
N TYR A 80 -14.46 -2.83 -10.31
CA TYR A 80 -14.02 -1.67 -11.08
C TYR A 80 -14.89 -1.40 -12.31
N GLU A 81 -15.35 -2.45 -13.00
CA GLU A 81 -16.23 -2.31 -14.15
C GLU A 81 -17.59 -1.72 -13.76
N GLU A 82 -18.15 -2.13 -12.61
CA GLU A 82 -19.43 -1.61 -12.10
C GLU A 82 -19.38 -0.12 -11.71
N ILE A 83 -18.19 0.41 -11.42
CA ILE A 83 -17.98 1.86 -11.17
C ILE A 83 -17.45 2.61 -12.39
N GLY A 84 -17.49 1.99 -13.58
CA GLY A 84 -17.10 2.61 -14.84
C GLY A 84 -15.57 2.68 -15.09
N ILE A 85 -14.76 1.97 -14.31
CA ILE A 85 -13.33 1.84 -14.55
C ILE A 85 -13.09 0.63 -15.45
N THR A 86 -12.73 0.90 -16.71
CA THR A 86 -12.46 -0.15 -17.71
C THR A 86 -11.09 -0.80 -17.48
N GLY A 87 -10.95 -2.05 -17.94
CA GLY A 87 -9.69 -2.80 -17.87
C GLY A 87 -8.50 -2.13 -18.60
N GLN A 88 -8.75 -1.21 -19.53
CA GLN A 88 -7.69 -0.42 -20.17
C GLN A 88 -7.11 0.62 -19.21
N LYS A 89 -7.98 1.40 -18.55
CA LYS A 89 -7.58 2.42 -17.59
C LYS A 89 -6.85 1.82 -16.37
N LEU A 90 -7.28 0.63 -15.94
CA LEU A 90 -6.58 -0.14 -14.90
C LEU A 90 -5.16 -0.53 -15.30
N ARG A 91 -4.97 -1.01 -16.55
CA ARG A 91 -3.64 -1.38 -17.06
C ARG A 91 -2.70 -0.18 -17.13
N GLU A 92 -3.20 0.98 -17.55
CA GLU A 92 -2.41 2.22 -17.59
C GLU A 92 -1.95 2.65 -16.18
N VAL A 93 -2.85 2.63 -15.20
CA VAL A 93 -2.52 2.96 -13.80
C VAL A 93 -1.53 1.95 -13.21
N GLN A 94 -1.74 0.65 -13.44
CA GLN A 94 -0.83 -0.39 -12.97
C GLN A 94 0.57 -0.27 -13.59
N GLU A 95 0.66 0.03 -14.88
CA GLU A 95 1.95 0.21 -15.56
C GLU A 95 2.66 1.48 -15.07
N GLN A 96 1.93 2.57 -14.80
CA GLN A 96 2.49 3.77 -14.17
C GLN A 96 3.00 3.50 -12.75
N GLU A 97 2.26 2.77 -11.94
CA GLU A 97 2.75 2.36 -10.61
C GLU A 97 3.97 1.44 -10.69
N ARG A 98 3.96 0.49 -11.62
CA ARG A 98 5.10 -0.41 -11.85
C ARG A 98 6.34 0.38 -12.24
N ARG A 99 6.20 1.35 -13.15
CA ARG A 99 7.29 2.27 -13.53
C ARG A 99 7.79 3.08 -12.36
N ARG A 100 6.91 3.70 -11.57
CA ARG A 100 7.30 4.44 -10.36
C ARG A 100 8.03 3.55 -9.34
N ARG A 101 7.57 2.31 -9.14
CA ARG A 101 8.25 1.36 -8.25
C ARG A 101 9.63 0.97 -8.78
N LEU A 102 9.75 0.77 -10.09
CA LEU A 102 11.02 0.49 -10.75
C LEU A 102 11.96 1.71 -10.65
N GLU A 103 11.46 2.92 -10.85
CA GLU A 103 12.21 4.17 -10.66
C GLU A 103 12.68 4.34 -9.22
N ILE A 104 11.83 4.03 -8.23
CA ILE A 104 12.20 4.05 -6.81
C ILE A 104 13.28 2.99 -6.52
N GLN A 105 13.24 1.82 -7.17
CA GLN A 105 14.25 0.77 -6.99
C GLN A 105 15.52 0.98 -7.82
N GLN A 106 15.51 1.90 -8.78
CA GLN A 106 16.69 2.20 -9.59
C GLN A 106 17.73 2.94 -8.75
N LEU A 107 18.91 2.35 -8.72
CA LEU A 107 20.09 2.97 -8.14
C LEU A 107 20.58 4.08 -9.06
N SER A 108 20.94 5.21 -8.48
CA SER A 108 21.73 6.24 -9.16
C SER A 108 23.08 5.66 -9.60
N PRO A 109 23.78 6.27 -10.57
CA PRO A 109 25.10 5.81 -10.97
C PRO A 109 26.12 5.71 -9.83
N GLU A 110 26.00 6.58 -8.82
CA GLU A 110 26.84 6.57 -7.62
C GLU A 110 26.48 5.41 -6.69
N GLU A 111 25.19 5.22 -6.43
CA GLU A 111 24.69 4.10 -5.63
C GLU A 111 25.03 2.73 -6.25
N ALA A 112 24.89 2.60 -7.57
CA ALA A 112 25.22 1.37 -8.29
C ALA A 112 26.72 1.04 -8.19
N ARG A 113 27.60 2.05 -8.28
CA ARG A 113 29.05 1.86 -8.10
C ARG A 113 29.39 1.39 -6.69
N LEU A 114 28.72 1.94 -5.68
CA LEU A 114 28.89 1.53 -4.29
C LEU A 114 28.47 0.08 -4.05
N VAL A 115 27.26 -0.30 -4.50
CA VAL A 115 26.73 -1.66 -4.33
C VAL A 115 27.64 -2.70 -5.02
N VAL A 116 28.03 -2.46 -6.28
CA VAL A 116 28.93 -3.36 -7.02
C VAL A 116 30.28 -3.50 -6.31
N ARG A 117 30.82 -2.41 -5.78
CA ARG A 117 32.09 -2.43 -5.04
C ARG A 117 31.96 -3.26 -3.76
N TRP A 118 30.92 -3.06 -2.96
CA TRP A 118 30.71 -3.81 -1.72
C TRP A 118 30.42 -5.30 -1.95
N GLU A 119 29.69 -5.63 -3.02
CA GLU A 119 29.51 -7.03 -3.45
C GLU A 119 30.85 -7.67 -3.83
N SER A 120 31.71 -6.96 -4.57
CA SER A 120 33.03 -7.46 -4.96
C SER A 120 33.99 -7.62 -3.77
N GLU A 121 33.90 -6.73 -2.78
CA GLU A 121 34.68 -6.77 -1.54
C GLU A 121 34.07 -7.72 -0.49
N LYS A 122 32.88 -8.31 -0.76
CA LYS A 122 32.07 -9.10 0.18
C LYS A 122 31.88 -8.41 1.53
N LYS A 123 31.70 -7.08 1.52
CA LYS A 123 31.47 -6.31 2.75
C LYS A 123 30.07 -6.60 3.28
N ALA A 124 30.02 -7.28 4.42
CA ALA A 124 28.77 -7.60 5.11
C ALA A 124 28.22 -6.43 5.95
N MET A 125 29.04 -5.42 6.25
CA MET A 125 28.67 -4.24 7.02
C MET A 125 29.28 -3.01 6.37
N VAL A 126 28.45 -1.99 6.12
CA VAL A 126 28.83 -0.76 5.43
C VAL A 126 28.58 0.42 6.36
N ARG A 127 29.60 1.26 6.57
CA ARG A 127 29.53 2.48 7.37
C ARG A 127 29.61 3.71 6.48
N ALA A 128 29.23 4.87 7.02
CA ALA A 128 29.37 6.15 6.31
C ALA A 128 30.81 6.42 5.86
N SER A 129 31.81 6.00 6.65
CA SER A 129 33.22 6.08 6.27
C SER A 129 33.56 5.29 5.00
N ASP A 130 32.95 4.12 4.78
CA ASP A 130 33.16 3.31 3.57
C ASP A 130 32.61 4.00 2.31
N VAL A 131 31.53 4.76 2.46
CA VAL A 131 30.95 5.56 1.38
C VAL A 131 31.82 6.77 1.07
N GLN A 132 32.33 7.43 2.11
CA GLN A 132 33.24 8.57 1.95
C GLN A 132 34.54 8.17 1.27
N GLU A 133 35.14 7.05 1.68
CA GLU A 133 36.36 6.54 1.04
C GLU A 133 36.12 6.14 -0.42
N ALA A 134 34.91 5.67 -0.75
CA ALA A 134 34.59 5.22 -2.09
C ALA A 134 34.22 6.33 -3.08
N LEU A 135 33.64 7.43 -2.61
CA LEU A 135 33.15 8.54 -3.45
C LEU A 135 33.83 9.88 -3.18
N ASP A 136 34.77 9.94 -2.24
CA ASP A 136 35.43 11.17 -1.76
C ASP A 136 34.43 12.29 -1.45
N CYS A 137 33.40 11.94 -0.66
CA CYS A 137 32.26 12.81 -0.39
C CYS A 137 32.15 13.25 1.08
N THR A 138 31.30 14.24 1.32
CA THR A 138 31.03 14.72 2.68
C THR A 138 30.30 13.67 3.52
N VAL A 139 30.48 13.73 4.84
CA VAL A 139 29.84 12.80 5.79
C VAL A 139 28.31 12.85 5.65
N ASP A 140 27.75 14.05 5.50
CA ASP A 140 26.30 14.23 5.36
C ASP A 140 25.75 13.59 4.08
N TYR A 141 26.50 13.67 2.98
CA TYR A 141 26.12 13.03 1.72
C TYR A 141 26.24 11.51 1.80
N ALA A 142 27.25 10.99 2.51
CA ALA A 142 27.40 9.57 2.77
C ALA A 142 26.21 9.00 3.58
N TYR A 143 25.76 9.71 4.62
CA TYR A 143 24.57 9.32 5.37
C TYR A 143 23.30 9.37 4.51
N PHE A 144 23.18 10.39 3.66
CA PHE A 144 22.06 10.50 2.73
C PHE A 144 21.97 9.31 1.78
N LEU A 145 23.11 8.90 1.18
CA LEU A 145 23.16 7.75 0.27
C LEU A 145 22.85 6.43 0.97
N LEU A 146 23.36 6.20 2.18
CA LEU A 146 23.03 4.99 2.95
C LEU A 146 21.55 4.94 3.30
N HIS A 147 20.96 6.08 3.67
CA HIS A 147 19.54 6.18 3.96
C HIS A 147 18.67 5.95 2.71
N ASP A 148 19.08 6.45 1.53
CA ASP A 148 18.33 6.20 0.30
C ASP A 148 18.45 4.73 -0.14
N LEU A 149 19.63 4.11 0.00
CA LEU A 149 19.83 2.67 -0.22
C LEU A 149 19.02 1.78 0.73
N GLU A 150 18.93 2.16 2.02
CA GLU A 150 18.04 1.51 3.00
C GLU A 150 16.57 1.65 2.58
N ARG A 151 16.14 2.85 2.18
CA ARG A 151 14.77 3.11 1.71
C ARG A 151 14.41 2.31 0.46
N LYS A 152 15.39 2.08 -0.41
CA LYS A 152 15.28 1.27 -1.64
C LYS A 152 15.45 -0.24 -1.38
N ARG A 153 15.71 -0.66 -0.14
CA ARG A 153 15.92 -2.04 0.32
C ARG A 153 17.15 -2.73 -0.26
N TRP A 154 18.18 -1.96 -0.60
CA TRP A 154 19.48 -2.49 -0.99
C TRP A 154 20.40 -2.73 0.21
N LEU A 155 20.11 -2.10 1.35
CA LEU A 155 20.78 -2.32 2.62
C LEU A 155 19.73 -2.59 3.71
N GLU A 156 20.08 -3.47 4.65
CA GLU A 156 19.35 -3.68 5.90
C GLU A 156 20.15 -3.06 7.05
N ARG A 157 19.45 -2.63 8.09
CA ARG A 157 20.02 -1.89 9.22
C ARG A 157 20.30 -2.79 10.42
#